data_AF-A0A0B1S2Y0-F1
#
_entry.id   AF-A0A0B1S2Y0-F1
#
_cell.length_a   1.000
_cell.length_b   1.000
_cell.length_c   1.000
_cell.angle_alpha   90.00
_cell.angle_beta   90.00
_cell.angle_gamma   90.00
#
_symmetry.space_group_name_H-M   'P 1'
#
loop_
_entity.id
_entity.type
_entity.pdbx_description
1 polymer ?
#
loop_
_entity_poly.entity_id
_entity_poly.type
_entity_poly.pdbx_seq_one_letter_code
_entity_poly.pdbx_strand_id
1 'polypeptide(L)' 'MESGVSENAVSGHIQYIEPGRTACFACVPPLVVASNIDERTLKREGVCAASLPTTMAVVAGFLVQNTLK' A
#
# COMPACT_ATOMS: atom_id res chain seq x y z
N MET A 1 -1.46 -3.24 10.91
CA MET A 1 -0.46 -3.52 9.87
C MET A 1 -1.05 -3.10 8.54
N GLU A 2 -0.28 -2.43 7.70
CA GLU A 2 -0.69 -1.95 6.38
C GLU A 2 0.17 -2.63 5.31
N SER A 3 -0.35 -2.81 4.10
CA SER A 3 0.38 -3.37 2.97
C SER A 3 -0.14 -2.81 1.67
N GLY A 4 0.76 -2.59 0.72
CA GLY A 4 0.43 -2.09 -0.62
C GLY A 4 1.20 -2.81 -1.72
N VAL A 5 0.63 -2.78 -2.92
CA VAL A 5 1.26 -3.22 -4.17
C VAL A 5 1.14 -2.07 -5.17
N SER A 6 2.19 -1.83 -5.95
CA SER A 6 2.20 -0.77 -6.95
C SER A 6 1.28 -1.05 -8.14
N GLU A 7 0.81 0.00 -8.82
CA GLU A 7 -0.04 -0.13 -10.02
C GLU A 7 0.64 -0.85 -11.20
N ASN A 8 1.97 -0.90 -11.22
CA ASN A 8 2.75 -1.65 -12.21
C ASN A 8 3.12 -3.07 -11.75
N ALA A 9 2.62 -3.51 -10.58
CA ALA A 9 2.77 -4.83 -10.00
C ALA A 9 4.21 -5.31 -9.71
N VAL A 10 5.23 -4.46 -9.81
CA VAL A 10 6.64 -4.87 -9.61
C VAL A 10 7.21 -4.48 -8.25
N SER A 11 6.44 -3.77 -7.42
CA SER A 11 6.85 -3.44 -6.06
C SER A 11 5.68 -3.52 -5.08
N GLY A 12 6.03 -3.64 -3.80
CA GLY A 12 5.07 -3.64 -2.71
C GLY A 12 5.78 -3.54 -1.36
N HIS A 13 5.01 -3.34 -0.30
CA HIS A 13 5.52 -3.14 1.06
C HIS A 13 4.56 -3.66 2.12
N ILE A 14 5.07 -3.79 3.35
CA ILE A 14 4.28 -3.97 4.56
C ILE A 14 4.75 -2.96 5.62
N GLN A 15 3.85 -2.48 6.46
CA GLN A 15 4.16 -1.53 7.53
C GLN A 15 3.48 -1.93 8.85
N TYR A 16 4.27 -2.03 9.91
CA TYR A 16 3.74 -2.20 11.27
C TYR A 16 3.38 -0.85 11.88
N ILE A 17 2.14 -0.72 12.34
CA ILE A 17 1.59 0.52 12.89
C ILE A 17 1.16 0.26 14.33
N GLU A 18 1.89 0.85 15.27
CA GLU A 18 1.57 0.90 16.70
C GLU A 18 1.41 2.38 17.10
N PRO A 19 0.16 2.85 17.33
CA PRO A 19 -0.10 4.25 17.61
C PRO A 19 0.73 4.78 18.78
N GLY A 20 1.43 5.91 18.55
CA GLY A 20 2.31 6.53 19.54
C GLY A 20 3.71 5.92 19.64
N ARG A 21 4.01 4.83 18.92
CA ARG A 21 5.34 4.18 18.90
C ARG A 21 5.95 4.09 17.50
N THR A 22 5.16 3.77 16.49
CA THR A 22 5.58 3.83 15.08
C THR A 22 4.75 4.84 14.29
N ALA A 23 5.27 5.28 13.14
CA ALA A 23 4.57 6.22 12.28
C ALA A 23 3.24 5.62 11.78
N CYS A 24 2.14 6.34 11.95
CA CYS A 24 0.87 5.98 11.33
C CYS A 24 0.82 6.48 9.87
N PHE A 25 -0.18 6.03 9.12
CA PHE A 25 -0.37 6.45 7.73
C PHE A 25 -0.45 7.98 7.56
N ALA A 26 -1.08 8.67 8.53
CA ALA A 26 -1.20 10.13 8.53
C ALA A 26 0.08 10.85 8.96
N CYS A 27 1.08 10.16 9.54
CA CYS A 27 2.36 10.78 9.89
C CYS A 27 3.19 11.11 8.65
N VAL A 28 3.12 10.27 7.60
CA VAL A 28 3.83 10.45 6.33
C VAL A 28 2.86 10.17 5.17
N PRO A 29 1.87 11.05 4.96
CA PRO A 29 0.84 10.81 3.97
C PRO A 29 1.42 10.90 2.55
N PRO A 30 0.89 10.11 1.59
CA PRO A 30 1.25 10.28 0.18
C PRO A 30 0.75 11.64 -0.34
N LEU A 31 1.36 12.10 -1.43
CA LEU A 31 1.11 13.43 -1.99
C LEU A 31 -0.37 13.72 -2.27
N VAL A 32 -1.13 12.73 -2.75
CA VAL A 32 -2.55 12.88 -3.07
C VAL A 32 -3.39 13.22 -1.83
N VAL A 33 -3.12 12.53 -0.71
CA VAL A 33 -3.79 12.77 0.58
C VAL A 33 -3.31 14.10 1.17
N ALA A 34 -2.01 14.36 1.15
CA ALA A 34 -1.43 15.61 1.67
C ALA A 34 -1.94 16.85 0.93
N SER A 35 -2.24 16.72 -0.36
CA SER A 35 -2.75 17.81 -1.21
C SER A 35 -4.27 17.91 -1.23
N ASN A 36 -4.99 17.08 -0.45
CA ASN A 36 -6.46 16.97 -0.46
C ASN A 36 -7.06 16.80 -1.87
N ILE A 37 -6.36 16.08 -2.76
CA ILE A 37 -6.87 15.75 -4.09
C ILE A 37 -7.73 14.48 -3.96
N ASP A 38 -8.93 14.49 -4.55
CA ASP A 38 -9.76 13.29 -4.61
C ASP A 38 -9.08 12.23 -5.51
N GLU A 39 -8.75 11.07 -4.95
CA GLU A 39 -8.09 9.95 -5.65
C GLU A 39 -8.86 9.49 -6.89
N ARG A 40 -10.18 9.69 -6.90
CA ARG A 40 -11.03 9.37 -8.07
C ARG A 40 -10.65 10.15 -9.31
N THR A 41 -10.03 11.33 -9.16
CA THR A 41 -9.55 12.14 -10.28
C THR A 41 -8.30 11.56 -10.96
N LEU A 42 -7.56 10.68 -10.28
CA LEU A 42 -6.37 10.00 -10.82
C LEU A 42 -6.74 8.72 -11.58
N LYS A 43 -7.86 8.08 -11.23
CA LYS A 43 -8.34 6.88 -11.92
C LYS A 43 -8.78 7.26 -13.33
N ARG A 44 -8.19 6.59 -14.32
CA ARG A 44 -8.64 6.68 -15.72
C ARG A 44 -9.67 5.59 -15.97
N GLU A 45 -10.84 5.95 -16.49
CA GLU A 45 -11.88 4.98 -16.81
C GLU A 45 -11.45 4.07 -17.97
N GLY A 46 -11.76 2.77 -17.85
CA GLY A 46 -11.39 1.75 -18.83
C GLY A 46 -9.95 1.22 -18.75
N VAL A 47 -9.14 1.67 -17.79
CA VAL A 47 -7.82 1.07 -17.51
C VAL A 47 -7.76 0.46 -16.12
N CYS A 48 -6.97 -0.60 -15.99
CA CYS A 48 -6.76 -1.33 -14.75
C CYS A 48 -5.31 -1.17 -14.29
N ALA A 49 -5.08 -1.21 -12.98
CA ALA A 49 -3.75 -1.47 -12.45
C ALA A 49 -3.28 -2.87 -12.89
N ALA A 50 -2.00 -3.01 -13.20
CA ALA A 50 -1.41 -4.33 -13.40
C ALA A 50 -1.44 -5.11 -12.08
N SER A 51 -1.60 -6.43 -12.20
CA SER A 51 -1.55 -7.33 -11.06
C SER A 51 -0.76 -8.57 -11.46
N LEU A 52 0.27 -8.90 -10.66
CA LEU A 52 1.08 -10.09 -10.82
C LEU A 52 0.90 -10.97 -9.57
N PRO A 53 0.46 -12.23 -9.74
CA PRO A 53 0.30 -13.16 -8.61
C PRO A 53 1.58 -13.35 -7.80
N THR A 54 2.74 -13.23 -8.44
CA THR A 54 4.06 -13.33 -7.79
C THR A 54 4.26 -12.24 -6.74
N THR A 55 4.04 -10.97 -7.11
CA THR A 55 4.22 -9.83 -6.19
C THR A 55 3.18 -9.87 -5.08
N MET A 56 1.92 -10.19 -5.41
CA MET A 56 0.87 -10.36 -4.41
C MET A 56 1.20 -11.46 -3.39
N ALA A 57 1.67 -12.61 -3.85
CA ALA A 57 2.05 -13.73 -2.98
C ALA A 57 3.24 -13.37 -2.08
N VAL A 58 4.25 -12.67 -2.61
CA VAL A 58 5.41 -12.22 -1.81
C VAL A 58 4.98 -11.24 -0.72
N VAL A 59 4.18 -10.22 -1.06
CA VAL A 59 3.70 -9.23 -0.09
C VAL A 59 2.79 -9.88 0.97
N ALA A 60 1.86 -10.74 0.56
CA ALA A 60 0.98 -11.46 1.48
C ALA A 60 1.76 -12.41 2.40
N GLY A 61 2.77 -13.11 1.86
CA GLY A 61 3.65 -13.97 2.65
C GLY A 61 4.42 -13.19 3.72
N PHE A 62 5.00 -12.05 3.36
CA PHE A 62 5.66 -11.18 4.34
C PHE A 62 4.70 -10.61 5.36
N LEU A 63 3.50 -10.19 4.93
CA LEU A 63 2.46 -9.64 5.81
C LEU A 63 2.10 -10.66 6.89
N VAL A 64 1.68 -11.87 6.49
CA VAL A 64 1.26 -12.91 7.44
C VAL A 64 2.44 -13.35 8.32
N GLN A 65 3.64 -13.50 7.75
CA GLN A 65 4.82 -13.87 8.53
C GLN A 65 5.22 -12.81 9.57
N ASN A 66 4.88 -11.53 9.34
CA ASN A 66 5.06 -10.47 10.34
C ASN A 66 3.95 -10.50 11.40
N THR A 67 2.71 -10.83 11.03
CA THR A 67 1.61 -10.98 12.00
C THR A 67 1.77 -12.17 12.96
N LEU A 68 2.48 -13.22 12.54
CA LEU A 68 2.70 -14.43 13.33
C LEU A 68 3.95 -14.36 14.22
N LYS A 69 4.74 -13.29 14.12
CA LYS A 69 5.89 -13.00 14.99
C LYS A 69 5.46 -12.14 16.16
#